data_AF-A0A1Y2E5C9-F1
#
_entry.id   AF-A0A1Y2E5C9-F1
#
_cell.length_a   1.000
_cell.length_b   1.000
_cell.length_c   1.000
_cell.angle_alpha   90.00
_cell.angle_beta   90.00
_cell.angle_gamma   90.00
#
_symmetry.space_group_name_H-M   'P 1'
#
loop_
_entity.id
_entity.type
_entity.pdbx_description
1 polymer ?
#
loop_
_entity_poly.entity_id
_entity_poly.type
_entity_poly.pdbx_seq_one_letter_code
_entity_poly.pdbx_strand_id
1 'polypeptide(L)'
;MDELTAKPSDGESGFADPFNFDRPFIYPANTGISYSFTDDGYFEEAQYRFNANASDPRCATAVVMFQHGKYYFHSNGSLTLDPAPFAADGRIQIQDPCAATTEVLTYYNQFTLFNSWTITIDAHHAAYYLQLYKFDGSLFNRLFLTVRPPTMLPTVSLDAIYNGSMNDDGTSNTVVGRRSLIQN
;
A
#
# COMPACT_ATOMS: atom_id res chain seq x y z
N MET A 1 -1.11 8.84 14.07
CA MET A 1 0.06 8.34 13.33
C MET A 1 -0.16 8.75 11.89
N ASP A 2 0.89 8.88 11.09
CA ASP A 2 0.86 9.63 9.82
C ASP A 2 1.14 8.74 8.61
N GLU A 3 0.98 9.30 7.42
CA GLU A 3 1.43 8.68 6.18
C GLU A 3 2.91 9.01 5.92
N LEU A 4 3.71 7.95 5.88
CA LEU A 4 5.16 8.01 5.74
C LEU A 4 5.56 7.29 4.45
N THR A 5 6.03 8.04 3.47
CA THR A 5 6.41 7.52 2.14
C THR A 5 7.91 7.63 1.89
N ALA A 6 8.50 6.59 1.31
CA ALA A 6 9.63 6.71 0.40
C ALA A 6 9.05 6.86 -1.01
N LYS A 7 8.53 8.07 -1.31
CA LYS A 7 7.75 8.50 -2.50
C LYS A 7 7.56 7.48 -3.62
N PRO A 8 6.30 7.28 -4.02
CA PRO A 8 5.93 7.95 -5.27
C PRO A 8 4.63 8.76 -5.16
N SER A 9 4.78 10.07 -5.44
CA SER A 9 3.79 11.10 -5.84
C SER A 9 2.37 10.56 -6.13
N ASP A 10 1.26 10.91 -5.46
CA ASP A 10 0.78 12.25 -5.06
C ASP A 10 -0.38 12.26 -4.02
N GLY A 11 -0.25 11.61 -2.85
CA GLY A 11 -1.13 11.90 -1.69
C GLY A 11 -2.65 11.83 -1.92
N GLU A 12 -3.12 10.95 -2.79
CA GLU A 12 -4.54 10.66 -2.97
C GLU A 12 -4.77 9.16 -2.73
N SER A 13 -5.94 8.80 -2.22
CA SER A 13 -6.42 7.42 -1.96
C SER A 13 -6.63 6.63 -3.27
N GLY A 14 -5.60 6.59 -4.10
CA GLY A 14 -5.67 6.24 -5.51
C GLY A 14 -4.41 5.56 -5.99
N PHE A 15 -3.69 4.83 -5.13
CA PHE A 15 -2.72 3.82 -5.59
C PHE A 15 -3.42 2.53 -6.01
N ALA A 16 -4.43 2.13 -5.23
CA ALA A 16 -5.28 0.98 -5.52
C ALA A 16 -6.74 1.44 -5.76
N ASP A 17 -7.39 0.83 -6.75
CA ASP A 17 -8.82 1.00 -7.04
C ASP A 17 -9.60 -0.24 -6.55
N PRO A 18 -10.34 -0.14 -5.43
CA PRO A 18 -11.09 -1.26 -4.87
C PRO A 18 -12.23 -1.75 -5.76
N PHE A 19 -12.66 -0.96 -6.75
CA PHE A 19 -13.77 -1.30 -7.63
C PHE A 19 -13.32 -1.93 -8.95
N ASN A 20 -12.02 -2.04 -9.21
CA ASN A 20 -11.46 -2.52 -10.46
C ASN A 20 -10.49 -3.70 -10.25
N PHE A 21 -11.03 -4.91 -10.12
CA PHE A 21 -10.23 -6.11 -9.81
C PHE A 21 -9.29 -6.55 -10.92
N ASP A 22 -9.62 -6.26 -12.19
CA ASP A 22 -8.77 -6.65 -13.34
C ASP A 22 -7.60 -5.68 -13.53
N ARG A 23 -7.73 -4.44 -13.04
CA ARG A 23 -6.69 -3.40 -13.11
C ARG A 23 -6.71 -2.57 -11.82
N PRO A 24 -6.29 -3.16 -10.69
CA PRO A 24 -6.47 -2.54 -9.38
C PRO A 24 -5.45 -1.45 -9.09
N PHE A 25 -4.44 -1.24 -9.94
CA PHE A 25 -3.36 -0.30 -9.66
C PHE A 25 -3.42 0.94 -10.54
N ILE A 26 -3.24 2.09 -9.91
CA ILE A 26 -3.01 3.37 -10.55
C ILE A 26 -1.54 3.70 -10.34
N TYR A 27 -0.79 3.74 -11.45
CA TYR A 27 0.65 3.87 -11.40
C TYR A 27 1.08 5.31 -11.14
N PRO A 28 1.86 5.56 -10.08
CA PRO A 28 2.42 6.87 -9.84
C PRO A 28 3.61 7.12 -10.78
N ALA A 29 3.93 8.39 -11.00
CA ALA A 29 4.98 8.80 -11.94
C ALA A 29 6.39 8.31 -11.56
N ASN A 30 6.63 8.08 -10.27
CA ASN A 30 7.91 7.61 -9.74
C ASN A 30 7.75 6.23 -9.10
N THR A 31 8.84 5.51 -8.86
CA THR A 31 8.83 4.31 -8.01
C THR A 31 9.03 4.66 -6.55
N GLY A 32 8.46 3.83 -5.66
CA GLY A 32 8.81 3.86 -4.26
C GLY A 32 7.93 2.96 -3.41
N ILE A 33 7.93 3.24 -2.11
CA ILE A 33 7.26 2.48 -1.07
C ILE A 33 6.56 3.46 -0.15
N SER A 34 5.32 3.18 0.22
CA SER A 34 4.59 3.95 1.21
C SER A 34 4.00 3.05 2.26
N TYR A 35 4.02 3.56 3.50
CA TYR A 35 3.23 3.00 4.58
C TYR A 35 2.40 4.12 5.20
N SER A 36 1.13 3.81 5.42
CA SER A 36 0.21 4.68 6.11
C SER A 36 -0.27 3.98 7.37
N PHE A 37 -0.35 4.72 8.48
CA PHE A 37 -0.76 4.18 9.78
C PHE A 37 -1.80 5.08 10.41
N THR A 38 -2.99 4.56 10.69
CA THR A 38 -4.04 5.30 11.40
C THR A 38 -4.03 5.02 12.89
N ASP A 39 -4.51 5.98 13.69
CA ASP A 39 -4.51 5.86 15.16
C ASP A 39 -5.45 4.76 15.71
N ASP A 40 -6.38 4.27 14.89
CA ASP A 40 -7.27 3.14 15.20
C ASP A 40 -6.67 1.76 14.87
N GLY A 41 -5.39 1.71 14.50
CA GLY A 41 -4.61 0.47 14.40
C GLY A 41 -4.59 -0.19 13.01
N TYR A 42 -4.95 0.55 11.96
CA TYR A 42 -4.85 0.05 10.58
C TYR A 42 -3.57 0.53 9.89
N PHE A 43 -3.07 -0.32 8.99
CA PHE A 43 -1.98 0.03 8.10
C PHE A 43 -2.38 -0.19 6.65
N GLU A 44 -1.74 0.59 5.78
CA GLU A 44 -1.74 0.39 4.33
C GLU A 44 -0.29 0.35 3.85
N GLU A 45 0.01 -0.58 2.96
CA GLU A 45 1.29 -0.73 2.29
C GLU A 45 1.09 -0.68 0.78
N ALA A 46 1.78 0.25 0.13
CA ALA A 46 1.83 0.33 -1.32
C ALA A 46 3.29 0.39 -1.79
N GLN A 47 3.61 -0.39 -2.81
CA GLN A 47 4.94 -0.37 -3.41
C GLN A 47 4.88 -0.43 -4.92
N TYR A 48 5.71 0.38 -5.57
CA TYR A 48 5.97 0.30 -6.99
C TYR A 48 7.48 0.33 -7.22
N ARG A 49 8.04 -0.74 -7.78
CA ARG A 49 9.49 -0.93 -7.93
C ARG A 49 9.82 -1.55 -9.29
N PHE A 50 11.04 -1.30 -9.77
CA PHE A 50 11.61 -2.00 -10.92
C PHE A 50 12.73 -2.94 -10.50
N ASN A 51 12.80 -4.10 -11.15
CA ASN A 51 14.00 -4.92 -11.19
C ASN A 51 14.71 -4.68 -12.53
N ALA A 52 15.91 -4.11 -12.45
CA ALA A 52 16.70 -3.83 -13.64
C ALA A 52 17.29 -5.12 -14.23
N ASN A 53 17.36 -5.18 -15.55
CA ASN A 53 18.08 -6.21 -16.28
C ASN A 53 19.25 -5.56 -17.02
N ALA A 54 20.47 -5.72 -16.48
CA ALA A 54 21.66 -5.08 -17.05
C ALA A 54 22.08 -5.67 -18.41
N SER A 55 21.72 -6.92 -18.68
CA SER A 55 22.04 -7.61 -19.94
C SER A 55 21.10 -7.21 -21.07
N ASP A 56 19.80 -6.99 -20.77
CA ASP A 56 18.85 -6.39 -21.70
C ASP A 56 17.94 -5.37 -20.98
N PRO A 57 18.28 -4.07 -21.05
CA PRO A 57 17.50 -3.02 -20.40
C PRO A 57 16.04 -2.91 -20.87
N ARG A 58 15.70 -3.47 -22.02
CA ARG A 58 14.31 -3.50 -22.52
C ARG A 58 13.46 -4.53 -21.77
N CYS A 59 14.10 -5.45 -21.06
CA CYS A 59 13.48 -6.52 -20.27
C CYS A 59 13.48 -6.21 -18.77
N ALA A 60 13.42 -4.93 -18.38
CA ALA A 60 13.21 -4.57 -16.98
C ALA A 60 11.80 -4.98 -16.54
N THR A 61 11.69 -5.51 -15.31
CA THR A 61 10.39 -5.91 -14.77
C THR A 61 9.89 -4.89 -13.75
N ALA A 62 8.60 -4.61 -13.77
CA ALA A 62 7.95 -3.77 -12.77
C ALA A 62 7.16 -4.64 -11.80
N VAL A 63 7.23 -4.33 -10.51
CA VAL A 63 6.45 -4.96 -9.46
C VAL A 63 5.67 -3.87 -8.74
N VAL A 64 4.35 -4.00 -8.76
CA VAL A 64 3.43 -3.12 -8.04
C VAL A 64 2.64 -3.98 -7.06
N MET A 65 2.52 -3.56 -5.80
CA MET A 65 1.80 -4.31 -4.78
C MET A 65 1.06 -3.38 -3.83
N PHE A 66 -0.07 -3.85 -3.34
CA PHE A 66 -0.90 -3.20 -2.34
C PHE A 66 -1.38 -4.24 -1.34
N GLN A 67 -1.32 -3.92 -0.06
CA GLN A 67 -2.05 -4.64 0.98
C GLN A 67 -2.36 -3.72 2.15
N HIS A 68 -3.38 -4.07 2.92
CA HIS A 68 -3.76 -3.33 4.12
C HIS A 68 -4.26 -4.29 5.19
N GLY A 69 -4.34 -3.82 6.42
CA GLY A 69 -4.62 -4.68 7.56
C GLY A 69 -4.48 -3.96 8.89
N LYS A 70 -4.18 -4.72 9.94
CA LYS A 70 -3.95 -4.17 11.28
C LYS A 70 -2.49 -4.24 11.66
N TYR A 71 -2.02 -3.24 12.39
CA TYR A 71 -0.68 -3.24 12.95
C TYR A 71 -0.69 -3.39 14.46
N TYR A 72 0.37 -3.96 15.00
CA TYR A 72 0.51 -4.22 16.43
C TYR A 72 1.90 -3.86 16.93
N PHE A 73 1.96 -3.09 18.01
CA PHE A 73 3.19 -2.86 18.77
C PHE A 73 3.34 -3.93 19.84
N HIS A 74 4.56 -4.46 19.96
CA HIS A 74 4.89 -5.47 20.94
C HIS A 74 5.76 -4.91 22.07
N SER A 75 5.69 -5.53 23.24
CA SER A 75 6.46 -5.11 24.43
C SER A 75 7.98 -5.23 24.25
N ASN A 76 8.44 -6.06 23.30
CA ASN A 76 9.85 -6.19 22.92
C ASN A 76 10.33 -5.08 21.95
N GLY A 77 9.47 -4.13 21.59
CA GLY A 77 9.77 -3.05 20.65
C GLY A 77 9.57 -3.38 19.17
N SER A 78 9.16 -4.62 18.85
CA SER A 78 8.84 -5.01 17.48
C SER A 78 7.48 -4.47 17.02
N LEU A 79 7.31 -4.40 15.71
CA LEU A 79 6.08 -3.99 15.02
C LEU A 79 5.65 -5.10 14.06
N THR A 80 4.39 -5.47 14.12
CA THR A 80 3.79 -6.42 13.18
C THR A 80 2.78 -5.74 12.29
N LEU A 81 2.78 -6.09 11.00
CA LEU A 81 1.74 -5.77 10.04
C LEU A 81 1.01 -7.08 9.65
N ASP A 82 -0.28 -7.15 9.98
CA ASP A 82 -1.13 -8.31 9.77
C ASP A 82 -2.24 -8.01 8.75
N PRO A 83 -2.14 -8.51 7.51
CA PRO A 83 -3.16 -8.33 6.48
C PRO A 83 -4.33 -9.32 6.61
N ALA A 84 -4.31 -10.26 7.57
CA ALA A 84 -5.34 -11.30 7.68
C ALA A 84 -6.80 -10.77 7.70
N PRO A 85 -7.13 -9.64 8.36
CA PRO A 85 -8.49 -9.09 8.33
C PRO A 85 -8.99 -8.73 6.93
N PHE A 86 -8.08 -8.40 6.00
CA PHE A 86 -8.39 -7.93 4.65
C PHE A 86 -7.61 -8.72 3.58
N ALA A 87 -7.33 -10.00 3.85
CA ALA A 87 -6.47 -10.83 3.01
C ALA A 87 -6.97 -10.97 1.56
N ALA A 88 -8.28 -10.84 1.33
CA ALA A 88 -8.89 -10.89 0.00
C ALA A 88 -8.66 -9.62 -0.83
N ASP A 89 -8.22 -8.52 -0.22
CA ASP A 89 -8.12 -7.21 -0.87
C ASP A 89 -6.74 -6.96 -1.48
N GLY A 90 -5.68 -7.52 -0.88
CA GLY A 90 -4.33 -7.24 -1.33
C GLY A 90 -4.01 -7.86 -2.69
N ARG A 91 -3.21 -7.15 -3.48
CA ARG A 91 -2.87 -7.48 -4.86
C ARG A 91 -1.38 -7.30 -5.07
N ILE A 92 -0.82 -8.08 -5.99
CA ILE A 92 0.50 -7.87 -6.55
C ILE A 92 0.43 -8.10 -8.06
N GLN A 93 1.01 -7.18 -8.81
CA GLN A 93 1.13 -7.27 -10.25
C GLN A 93 2.58 -7.17 -10.67
N ILE A 94 2.98 -8.09 -11.56
CA ILE A 94 4.29 -8.14 -12.17
C ILE A 94 4.13 -7.87 -13.65
N GLN A 95 4.86 -6.88 -14.16
CA GLN A 95 4.95 -6.57 -15.57
C GLN A 95 6.33 -6.98 -16.08
N ASP A 96 6.38 -7.88 -17.05
CA ASP A 96 7.62 -8.37 -17.67
C ASP A 96 7.47 -8.32 -19.19
N PRO A 97 8.05 -7.33 -19.88
CA PRO A 97 7.89 -7.17 -21.32
C PRO A 97 8.54 -8.29 -22.15
N CYS A 98 9.39 -9.12 -21.54
CA CYS A 98 10.14 -10.18 -22.23
C CYS A 98 9.69 -11.59 -21.84
N ALA A 99 8.83 -11.74 -20.85
CA ALA A 99 8.19 -13.01 -20.53
C ALA A 99 7.10 -13.38 -21.55
N ALA A 100 6.75 -14.66 -21.61
CA ALA A 100 5.63 -15.15 -22.44
C ALA A 100 4.28 -14.57 -21.98
N THR A 101 4.15 -14.25 -20.70
CA THR A 101 3.02 -13.54 -20.12
C THR A 101 3.52 -12.20 -19.58
N THR A 102 3.09 -11.11 -20.21
CA THR A 102 3.67 -9.79 -19.94
C THR A 102 3.15 -9.11 -18.69
N GLU A 103 2.01 -9.58 -18.18
CA GLU A 103 1.32 -9.03 -17.03
C GLU A 103 0.70 -10.17 -16.23
N VAL A 104 1.09 -10.30 -14.96
CA VAL A 104 0.56 -11.29 -14.04
C VAL A 104 0.07 -10.57 -12.80
N LEU A 105 -1.24 -10.63 -12.55
CA LEU A 105 -1.91 -10.10 -11.37
C LEU A 105 -2.33 -11.27 -10.46
N THR A 106 -2.02 -11.19 -9.17
CA THR A 106 -2.42 -12.20 -8.18
C THR A 106 -2.66 -11.59 -6.80
N TYR A 107 -3.20 -12.39 -5.88
CA TYR A 107 -3.48 -12.00 -4.50
C TYR A 107 -2.19 -11.82 -3.70
N TYR A 108 -2.21 -10.90 -2.75
CA TYR A 108 -1.09 -10.64 -1.86
C TYR A 108 -1.59 -10.33 -0.44
N ASN A 109 -1.10 -11.05 0.55
CA ASN A 109 -1.50 -10.92 1.95
C ASN A 109 -0.36 -11.35 2.89
N GLN A 110 0.80 -10.72 2.72
CA GLN A 110 2.01 -11.08 3.41
C GLN A 110 2.08 -10.45 4.81
N PHE A 111 2.07 -11.30 5.84
CA PHE A 111 2.42 -10.89 7.19
C PHE A 111 3.87 -10.39 7.25
N THR A 112 4.07 -9.26 7.93
CA THR A 112 5.40 -8.62 8.06
C THR A 112 5.74 -8.35 9.53
N LEU A 113 6.96 -8.76 9.92
CA LEU A 113 7.55 -8.44 11.22
C LEU A 113 8.73 -7.49 11.02
N PHE A 114 8.67 -6.34 11.69
CA PHE A 114 9.81 -5.46 11.90
C PHE A 114 10.34 -5.67 13.31
N ASN A 115 11.63 -5.99 13.43
CA ASN A 115 12.28 -6.27 14.70
C ASN A 115 12.25 -5.06 15.65
N SER A 116 12.34 -3.86 15.09
CA SER A 116 12.17 -2.59 15.80
C SER A 116 11.83 -1.46 14.84
N TRP A 117 11.50 -0.30 15.39
CA TRP A 117 11.20 0.92 14.64
C TRP A 117 11.60 2.16 15.45
N THR A 118 11.87 3.27 14.75
CA THR A 118 12.07 4.58 15.38
C THR A 118 11.62 5.70 14.45
N ILE A 119 11.17 6.81 15.04
CA ILE A 119 10.87 8.04 14.31
C ILE A 119 11.93 9.06 14.70
N THR A 120 12.57 9.66 13.71
CA THR A 120 13.63 10.65 13.93
C THR A 120 13.53 11.77 12.90
N ILE A 121 14.10 12.93 13.21
CA ILE A 121 14.19 14.06 12.26
C ILE A 121 15.50 13.91 11.51
N ASP A 122 15.43 13.93 10.18
CA ASP A 122 16.62 14.02 9.35
C ASP A 122 17.17 15.45 9.38
N ALA A 123 18.42 15.61 9.82
CA ALA A 123 19.04 16.92 10.00
C ALA A 123 19.27 17.68 8.68
N HIS A 124 19.36 16.98 7.56
CA HIS A 124 19.60 17.60 6.25
C HIS A 124 18.31 18.06 5.57
N HIS A 125 17.23 17.31 5.73
CA HIS A 125 15.94 17.58 5.11
C HIS A 125 14.94 18.26 6.08
N ALA A 126 15.29 18.40 7.36
CA ALA A 126 14.41 18.92 8.42
C ALA A 126 13.02 18.25 8.44
N ALA A 127 12.98 16.96 8.09
CA ALA A 127 11.77 16.19 7.91
C ALA A 127 11.77 14.96 8.82
N TYR A 128 10.60 14.61 9.36
CA TYR A 128 10.43 13.35 10.09
C TYR A 128 10.57 12.18 9.13
N TYR A 129 11.25 11.13 9.58
CA TYR A 129 11.26 9.84 8.91
C TYR A 129 11.09 8.70 9.91
N LEU A 130 10.44 7.64 9.45
CA LEU A 130 10.37 6.35 10.11
C LEU A 130 11.49 5.46 9.58
N GLN A 131 12.28 4.94 10.52
CA GLN A 131 13.24 3.88 10.28
C GLN A 131 12.65 2.58 10.80
N LEU A 132 12.40 1.66 9.88
CA LEU A 132 12.04 0.28 10.21
C LEU A 132 13.29 -0.61 10.16
N TYR A 133 13.33 -1.62 11.01
CA TYR A 133 14.35 -2.67 11.02
C TYR A 133 13.67 -3.98 10.66
N LYS A 134 14.14 -4.65 9.61
CA LYS A 134 13.58 -5.92 9.14
C LYS A 134 13.72 -7.00 10.23
N PHE A 135 13.10 -8.15 10.00
CA PHE A 135 13.13 -9.29 10.94
C PHE A 135 14.57 -9.73 11.32
N ASP A 136 15.54 -9.54 10.42
CA ASP A 136 16.96 -9.85 10.63
C ASP A 136 17.77 -8.71 11.26
N GLY A 137 17.11 -7.59 11.61
CA GLY A 137 17.73 -6.38 12.13
C GLY A 137 18.37 -5.47 11.08
N SER A 138 18.39 -5.86 9.80
CA SER A 138 18.86 -4.99 8.72
C SER A 138 17.95 -3.79 8.54
N LEU A 139 18.52 -2.66 8.08
CA LEU A 139 17.75 -1.45 7.85
C LEU A 139 16.77 -1.65 6.68
N PHE A 140 15.52 -1.26 6.91
CA PHE A 140 14.60 -0.98 5.82
C PHE A 140 14.84 0.43 5.26
N ASN A 141 14.27 0.72 4.09
CA ASN A 141 14.35 2.06 3.51
C ASN A 141 13.74 3.10 4.47
N ARG A 142 14.35 4.29 4.54
CA ARG A 142 13.79 5.40 5.34
C ARG A 142 12.50 5.87 4.69
N LEU A 143 11.44 6.00 5.48
CA LEU A 143 10.13 6.44 5.04
C LEU A 143 9.89 7.86 5.57
N PHE A 144 9.84 8.86 4.69
CA PHE A 144 9.70 10.26 5.10
C PHE A 144 8.23 10.63 5.27
N LEU A 145 7.93 11.47 6.26
CA LEU A 145 6.60 12.00 6.47
C LEU A 145 6.16 12.87 5.30
N THR A 146 5.04 12.50 4.67
CA THR A 146 4.46 13.27 3.57
C THR A 146 3.10 13.84 3.89
N VAL A 147 2.23 13.11 4.59
CA VAL A 147 0.87 13.58 4.89
C VAL A 147 0.47 13.21 6.33
N ARG A 148 -0.17 14.16 7.02
CA ARG A 148 -0.80 13.97 8.34
C ARG A 148 -2.12 14.77 8.33
N PRO A 149 -3.30 14.15 8.51
CA PRO A 149 -3.56 12.73 8.76
C PRO A 149 -3.26 11.84 7.52
N PRO A 150 -3.06 10.53 7.69
CA PRO A 150 -2.76 9.64 6.56
C PRO A 150 -3.92 9.56 5.57
N THR A 151 -3.60 9.45 4.27
CA THR A 151 -4.57 9.10 3.23
C THR A 151 -4.47 7.61 2.94
N MET A 152 -5.57 6.87 3.12
CA MET A 152 -5.67 5.42 2.89
C MET A 152 -7.02 5.09 2.28
N LEU A 153 -7.13 3.91 1.66
CA LEU A 153 -8.42 3.31 1.35
C LEU A 153 -9.22 3.01 2.64
N PRO A 154 -10.55 2.82 2.53
CA PRO A 154 -11.38 2.47 3.68
C PRO A 154 -10.84 1.26 4.45
N THR A 155 -10.80 1.38 5.78
CA THR A 155 -10.29 0.35 6.71
C THR A 155 -11.31 -0.76 6.97
N VAL A 156 -11.90 -1.28 5.88
CA VAL A 156 -12.87 -2.37 5.84
C VAL A 156 -12.53 -3.27 4.65
N SER A 157 -13.12 -4.46 4.56
CA SER A 157 -12.91 -5.31 3.39
C SER A 157 -13.47 -4.66 2.12
N LEU A 158 -12.58 -4.39 1.18
CA LEU A 158 -12.85 -3.78 -0.12
C LEU A 158 -13.57 -4.77 -1.04
N ASP A 159 -13.20 -6.05 -1.00
CA ASP A 159 -13.94 -7.13 -1.67
C ASP A 159 -15.39 -7.24 -1.16
N ALA A 160 -15.60 -7.11 0.15
CA ALA A 160 -16.93 -7.16 0.73
C ALA A 160 -17.78 -5.93 0.39
N ILE A 161 -17.18 -4.73 0.28
CA ILE A 161 -17.86 -3.53 -0.25
C ILE A 161 -18.33 -3.80 -1.68
N TYR A 162 -17.43 -4.30 -2.54
CA TYR A 162 -17.76 -4.56 -3.93
C TYR A 162 -18.87 -5.59 -4.10
N ASN A 163 -18.79 -6.70 -3.37
CA ASN A 163 -19.78 -7.78 -3.41
C ASN A 163 -21.10 -7.41 -2.70
N GLY A 164 -21.20 -6.20 -2.11
CA GLY A 164 -22.37 -5.76 -1.36
C GLY A 164 -22.64 -6.58 -0.09
N SER A 165 -21.62 -7.28 0.41
CA SER A 165 -21.71 -8.15 1.59
C SER A 165 -21.41 -7.41 2.90
N MET A 166 -20.86 -6.19 2.82
CA MET A 166 -20.80 -5.25 3.94
C MET A 166 -22.17 -4.59 4.10
N ASN A 167 -22.96 -5.07 5.06
CA ASN A 167 -24.10 -4.31 5.56
C ASN A 167 -23.54 -3.16 6.40
N ASP A 168 -23.64 -1.94 5.85
CA ASP A 168 -23.38 -0.71 6.57
C ASP A 168 -24.23 -0.71 7.86
N ASP A 169 -23.61 -0.64 9.03
CA ASP A 169 -24.35 -0.47 10.29
C ASP A 169 -25.03 0.90 10.21
N GLY A 170 -26.34 0.85 9.98
CA GLY A 170 -27.07 1.88 9.25
C GLY A 170 -27.00 3.27 9.87
N THR A 171 -26.18 4.14 9.27
CA THR A 171 -26.50 5.56 9.16
C THR A 171 -26.18 6.09 7.76
N SER A 172 -27.23 6.58 7.10
CA SER A 172 -27.28 7.21 5.77
C SER A 172 -27.27 6.31 4.54
N ASN A 173 -28.49 5.87 4.25
CA ASN A 173 -29.03 5.55 2.94
C ASN A 173 -28.55 6.52 1.85
N THR A 174 -27.43 6.21 1.17
CA THR A 174 -27.14 6.74 -0.16
C THR A 174 -26.69 5.58 -1.02
N VAL A 175 -27.60 5.14 -1.89
CA VAL A 175 -27.32 4.25 -3.01
C VAL A 175 -26.01 4.71 -3.65
N VAL A 176 -24.94 3.91 -3.54
CA VAL A 176 -23.71 4.10 -4.32
C VAL A 176 -24.05 3.72 -5.77
N GLY A 177 -24.81 4.61 -6.39
CA GLY A 177 -25.13 4.60 -7.80
C GLY A 177 -23.89 5.03 -8.56
N ARG A 178 -23.51 4.21 -9.54
CA ARG A 178 -22.51 4.52 -10.57
C ARG A 178 -22.57 5.99 -10.97
N ARG A 179 -21.47 6.74 -10.78
CA ARG A 179 -21.25 7.95 -11.58
C ARG A 179 -20.90 7.51 -13.01
N SER A 180 -21.94 7.29 -13.80
CA SER A 180 -21.81 7.21 -15.26
C SER A 180 -21.42 8.59 -15.77
N LEU A 181 -20.19 8.75 -16.26
CA LEU A 181 -19.79 9.91 -17.04
C LEU A 181 -20.40 9.76 -18.44
N ILE A 182 -21.60 10.30 -18.63
CA ILE A 182 -22.10 10.60 -19.97
C ILE A 182 -21.57 11.98 -20.34
N GLN A 183 -20.74 12.00 -21.38
CA GLN A 183 -20.32 13.19 -22.11
C GLN A 183 -21.55 13.94 -22.64
N ASN A 184 -21.53 15.26 -22.50
CA ASN A 184 -22.14 16.20 -23.45
C ASN A 184 -21.12 17.31 -23.73
#